data_AF-A0A957H966-F1
#
_entry.id   AF-A0A957H966-F1
#
_cell.length_a   1.000
_cell.length_b   1.000
_cell.length_c   1.000
_cell.angle_alpha   90.00
_cell.angle_beta   90.00
_cell.angle_gamma   90.00
#
_symmetry.space_group_name_H-M   'P 1'
#
loop_
_entity.id
_entity.type
_entity.pdbx_description
1 polymer ?
#
loop_
_entity_poly.entity_id
_entity_poly.type
_entity_poly.pdbx_seq_one_letter_code
_entity_poly.pdbx_strand_id
1 'polypeptide(L)'
;MRIYLHSIGCRLNQSEIETMGRQLLAQGHEIVADSASADKVIINTCAVTAEAAKDARSKTRRIHRQNGTAEILLTGCYATIAPDELAAVEGVG
;
A
#
# COMPACT_ATOMS: atom_id res chain seq x y z
N MET A 1 -14.26 7.27 -5.17
CA MET A 1 -12.79 7.18 -5.39
C MET A 1 -12.42 5.72 -5.46
N ARG A 2 -11.61 5.34 -6.44
CA ARG A 2 -11.13 3.98 -6.69
C ARG A 2 -9.87 3.74 -5.89
N ILE A 3 -9.86 2.67 -5.10
CA ILE A 3 -8.78 2.36 -4.16
C ILE A 3 -8.26 0.96 -4.44
N TYR A 4 -6.96 0.83 -4.63
CA TYR A 4 -6.29 -0.45 -4.71
C TYR A 4 -5.65 -0.78 -3.36
N LEU A 5 -5.88 -2.01 -2.88
CA LEU A 5 -5.39 -2.48 -1.60
C LEU A 5 -4.41 -3.64 -1.80
N HIS A 6 -3.27 -3.59 -1.11
CA HIS A 6 -2.27 -4.65 -1.17
C HIS A 6 -1.67 -4.93 0.20
N SER A 7 -1.47 -6.20 0.54
CA SER A 7 -0.80 -6.63 1.76
C SER A 7 0.52 -7.32 1.42
N ILE A 8 1.59 -7.00 2.15
CA ILE A 8 2.90 -7.65 2.06
C ILE A 8 3.35 -7.99 3.48
N GLY A 9 3.35 -9.28 3.84
CA GLY A 9 3.81 -9.70 5.15
C GLY A 9 3.04 -10.89 5.70
N CYS A 10 2.58 -10.77 6.94
CA CYS A 10 1.97 -11.86 7.68
C CYS A 10 0.43 -11.85 7.60
N ARG A 11 -0.20 -12.85 8.23
CA ARG A 11 -1.67 -12.96 8.31
C ARG A 11 -2.34 -11.75 8.97
N LEU A 12 -1.63 -11.06 9.88
CA LEU A 12 -2.16 -9.86 10.51
C LEU A 12 -2.32 -8.73 9.47
N ASN A 13 -1.31 -8.50 8.61
CA ASN A 13 -1.40 -7.47 7.57
C ASN A 13 -2.56 -7.73 6.60
N GLN A 14 -2.82 -9.01 6.29
CA GLN A 14 -3.96 -9.42 5.47
C GLN A 14 -5.30 -9.13 6.17
N SER A 15 -5.42 -9.44 7.46
CA SER A 15 -6.65 -9.17 8.22
C SER A 15 -6.93 -7.66 8.38
N GLU A 16 -5.89 -6.86 8.57
CA GLU A 16 -5.97 -5.40 8.65
C GLU A 16 -6.42 -4.80 7.32
N ILE A 17 -5.82 -5.21 6.19
CA ILE A 17 -6.19 -4.66 4.88
C ILE A 17 -7.62 -5.04 4.48
N GLU A 18 -8.09 -6.23 4.85
CA GLU A 18 -9.48 -6.64 4.62
C GLU A 18 -10.46 -5.81 5.45
N THR A 19 -10.10 -5.52 6.71
CA THR A 19 -10.91 -4.66 7.58
C THR A 19 -10.97 -3.24 7.04
N MET A 20 -9.82 -2.70 6.60
CA MET A 20 -9.75 -1.40 5.93
C MET A 20 -10.59 -1.37 4.65
N GLY A 21 -10.55 -2.43 3.83
CA GLY A 21 -11.37 -2.55 2.63
C GLY A 21 -12.87 -2.50 2.94
N ARG A 22 -13.33 -3.20 3.97
CA ARG A 22 -14.73 -3.11 4.43
C ARG A 22 -15.13 -1.71 4.87
N GLN A 23 -14.25 -1.00 5.58
CA GLN A 23 -14.51 0.37 6.03
C GLN A 23 -14.56 1.35 4.85
N LEU A 24 -13.64 1.22 3.89
CA LEU A 24 -13.61 2.06 2.69
C LEU A 24 -14.86 1.86 1.82
N LEU A 25 -15.30 0.60 1.64
CA LEU A 25 -16.55 0.29 0.97
C LEU A 25 -17.76 0.91 1.67
N ALA A 26 -17.81 0.84 3.01
CA ALA A 26 -18.88 1.45 3.81
C ALA A 26 -18.91 2.99 3.70
N GLN A 27 -17.77 3.62 3.37
CA GLN A 27 -17.66 5.05 3.12
C GLN A 27 -17.99 5.45 1.67
N GLY A 28 -18.37 4.49 0.81
CA GLY A 28 -18.72 4.74 -0.60
C GLY A 28 -17.53 4.77 -1.55
N HIS A 29 -16.36 4.26 -1.13
CA HIS A 29 -15.24 4.04 -2.04
C HIS A 29 -15.41 2.73 -2.82
N GLU A 30 -14.70 2.63 -3.95
CA GLU A 30 -14.68 1.43 -4.80
C GLU A 30 -13.33 0.74 -4.65
N ILE A 31 -13.32 -0.55 -4.34
CA ILE A 31 -12.08 -1.34 -4.29
C ILE A 31 -11.83 -1.94 -5.68
N VAL A 32 -10.74 -1.53 -6.31
CA VAL A 32 -10.35 -2.00 -7.65
C VAL A 32 -9.28 -3.09 -7.55
N ALA A 33 -9.30 -4.02 -8.50
CA ALA A 33 -8.33 -5.12 -8.59
C ALA A 33 -7.03 -4.73 -9.29
N ASP A 34 -7.05 -3.64 -10.08
CA ASP A 34 -5.90 -3.15 -10.83
C ASP A 34 -5.43 -1.80 -10.25
N SER A 35 -4.15 -1.73 -9.89
CA SER A 35 -3.53 -0.50 -9.40
C SER A 35 -3.47 0.61 -10.47
N ALA A 36 -3.52 0.25 -11.76
CA ALA A 36 -3.51 1.23 -12.84
C ALA A 36 -4.81 2.05 -12.95
N SER A 37 -5.91 1.53 -12.40
CA SER A 37 -7.21 2.23 -12.38
C SER A 37 -7.52 2.89 -11.03
N ALA A 38 -6.60 2.84 -10.08
CA ALA A 38 -6.80 3.39 -8.75
C ALA A 38 -6.47 4.89 -8.71
N ASP A 39 -7.25 5.63 -7.92
CA ASP A 39 -6.94 7.01 -7.55
C ASP A 39 -6.04 7.03 -6.29
N LYS A 40 -6.23 6.05 -5.39
CA LYS A 40 -5.35 5.79 -4.23
C LYS A 40 -4.89 4.34 -4.16
N VAL A 41 -3.66 4.13 -3.73
CA VAL A 41 -3.05 2.82 -3.53
C VAL A 41 -2.62 2.71 -2.08
N ILE A 42 -3.06 1.67 -1.37
CA ILE A 42 -2.65 1.41 0.01
C ILE A 42 -1.93 0.07 0.07
N ILE A 43 -0.67 0.10 0.51
CA ILE A 43 0.16 -1.09 0.71
C ILE A 43 0.41 -1.25 2.21
N ASN A 44 -0.26 -2.22 2.84
CA ASN A 44 -0.03 -2.56 4.25
C ASN A 44 1.11 -3.58 4.35
N THR A 45 2.17 -3.25 5.08
CA THR A 45 3.32 -4.13 5.23
C THR A 45 3.93 -4.12 6.62
N CYS A 46 4.32 -5.31 7.10
CA CYS A 46 5.10 -5.42 8.32
C CYS A 46 6.54 -4.95 8.11
N ALA A 47 7.11 -5.12 6.90
CA ALA A 47 8.50 -4.84 6.53
C ALA A 47 9.58 -5.16 7.60
N VAL A 48 9.28 -6.09 8.51
CA VAL A 48 10.19 -6.50 9.59
C VAL A 48 11.41 -7.25 9.04
N THR A 49 11.35 -7.67 7.78
CA THR A 49 12.46 -8.27 7.05
C THR A 49 12.88 -7.38 5.89
N ALA A 50 14.18 -7.41 5.57
CA ALA A 50 14.73 -6.69 4.42
C ALA A 50 14.05 -7.08 3.09
N GLU A 51 13.60 -8.34 2.97
CA GLU A 51 12.89 -8.81 1.78
C GLU A 51 11.50 -8.17 1.67
N ALA A 52 10.73 -8.13 2.76
CA ALA A 52 9.41 -7.48 2.76
C ALA A 52 9.52 -5.98 2.47
N ALA A 53 10.55 -5.31 3.00
CA ALA A 53 10.84 -3.90 2.70
C ALA A 53 11.21 -3.71 1.22
N LYS A 54 12.05 -4.59 0.66
CA LYS A 54 12.42 -4.58 -0.75
C LYS A 54 11.23 -4.80 -1.68
N ASP A 55 10.35 -5.74 -1.35
CA ASP A 55 9.11 -6.01 -2.08
C ASP A 55 8.18 -4.81 -2.07
N ALA A 56 7.97 -4.19 -0.91
CA ALA A 56 7.15 -2.97 -0.79
C ALA A 56 7.69 -1.85 -1.68
N ARG A 57 9.00 -1.59 -1.67
CA ARG A 57 9.64 -0.59 -2.53
C ARG A 57 9.55 -0.94 -4.01
N SER A 58 9.79 -2.20 -4.37
CA SER A 58 9.71 -2.67 -5.76
C SER A 58 8.30 -2.50 -6.33
N LYS A 59 7.29 -2.89 -5.53
CA LYS A 59 5.88 -2.75 -5.87
C LYS A 59 5.49 -1.29 -6.02
N THR A 60 5.86 -0.44 -5.07
CA THR A 60 5.58 1.00 -5.09
C THR A 60 6.12 1.66 -6.35
N ARG A 61 7.40 1.44 -6.68
CA ARG A 61 8.01 1.98 -7.91
C ARG A 61 7.33 1.47 -9.17
N ARG A 62 6.90 0.20 -9.20
CA ARG A 62 6.17 -0.35 -10.35
C ARG A 62 4.81 0.34 -10.51
N ILE A 63 4.06 0.50 -9.43
CA ILE A 63 2.75 1.15 -9.44
C ILE A 63 2.91 2.61 -9.86
N HIS A 64 3.85 3.35 -9.27
CA HIS A 64 4.11 4.75 -9.60
C HIS A 64 4.44 4.93 -11.10
N ARG A 65 5.25 4.04 -11.68
CA ARG A 65 5.54 4.06 -13.13
C ARG A 65 4.33 3.75 -14.01
N GLN A 66 3.42 2.89 -13.56
CA GLN A 66 2.21 2.51 -14.31
C GLN A 66 1.09 3.54 -14.14
N ASN A 67 1.05 4.22 -13.01
CA ASN A 67 0.02 5.17 -12.61
C ASN A 67 0.66 6.30 -11.79
N GLY A 68 1.26 7.26 -12.49
CA GLY A 68 1.95 8.39 -11.86
C GLY A 68 1.00 9.39 -11.18
N THR A 69 -0.31 9.24 -11.39
CA THR A 69 -1.34 10.10 -10.79
C THR A 69 -1.94 9.55 -9.51
N ALA A 70 -1.74 8.26 -9.21
CA ALA A 70 -2.22 7.66 -7.97
C ALA A 70 -1.38 8.10 -6.78
N GLU A 71 -2.08 8.43 -5.68
CA GLU A 71 -1.44 8.63 -4.38
C GLU A 71 -1.16 7.27 -3.73
N ILE A 72 0.09 6.98 -3.40
CA ILE A 72 0.51 5.70 -2.82
C ILE A 72 0.85 5.87 -1.34
N LEU A 73 0.13 5.15 -0.49
CA LEU A 73 0.37 5.08 0.95
C LEU A 73 0.96 3.73 1.34
N LEU A 74 2.05 3.76 2.09
CA LEU A 74 2.60 2.60 2.78
C LEU A 74 2.18 2.65 4.24
N THR A 75 1.59 1.57 4.73
CA THR A 75 1.08 1.45 6.12
C THR A 75 1.59 0.18 6.78
N GLY A 76 1.24 -0.02 8.05
CA GLY A 76 1.67 -1.16 8.85
C GLY A 76 2.97 -0.91 9.61
N CYS A 77 3.60 -1.97 10.10
CA CYS A 77 4.81 -1.84 10.93
C CYS A 77 5.97 -1.17 10.18
N TYR A 78 6.01 -1.20 8.85
CA TYR A 78 7.05 -0.51 8.08
C TYR A 78 7.09 0.99 8.35
N ALA A 79 5.91 1.62 8.42
CA ALA A 79 5.80 3.06 8.68
C ALA A 79 6.31 3.44 10.07
N THR A 80 6.23 2.52 11.03
CA THR A 80 6.72 2.75 12.39
C THR A 80 8.21 2.42 12.53
N ILE A 81 8.69 1.36 11.86
CA ILE A 81 10.04 0.82 12.06
C ILE A 81 11.09 1.55 11.21
N ALA A 82 10.73 1.98 10.00
CA ALA A 82 11.66 2.59 9.06
C ALA A 82 11.04 3.81 8.35
N PRO A 83 10.65 4.86 9.10
CA PRO A 83 10.04 6.06 8.53
C PRO A 83 10.98 6.78 7.55
N ASP A 84 12.29 6.80 7.82
CA ASP A 84 13.29 7.42 6.94
C ASP A 84 13.42 6.67 5.61
N GLU A 85 13.37 5.32 5.64
CA GLU A 85 13.38 4.53 4.41
C GLU A 85 12.12 4.76 3.58
N LEU A 86 10.98 4.90 4.26
CA LEU A 86 9.68 5.14 3.64
C LEU A 86 9.62 6.52 2.98
N ALA A 87 10.14 7.55 3.63
CA ALA A 87 10.27 8.90 3.08
C ALA A 87 11.18 8.95 1.83
N ALA A 88 12.14 8.04 1.72
CA ALA A 88 13.02 7.92 0.56
C ALA A 88 12.39 7.11 -0.61
N VAL A 89 11.20 6.52 -0.43
CA VAL A 89 10.51 5.80 -1.51
C VAL A 89 9.80 6.77 -2.43
N GLU A 90 10.31 6.87 -3.65
CA GLU A 90 9.67 7.63 -4.72
C GLU A 90 8.23 7.17 -4.99
N GLY A 91 7.31 8.13 -5.01
CA GLY A 91 5.88 7.92 -5.27
C GLY A 91 5.01 7.75 -4.02
N VAL A 92 5.60 7.78 -2.82
CA VAL A 92 4.87 7.72 -1.54
C VAL A 92 4.54 9.13 -1.05
N GLY A 93 3.29 9.36 -0.64
CA GLY A 93 2.78 10.67 -0.21
C GLY A 93 1.72 10.56 0.88
#